data_AF-A0A523HK51-F1
#
_entry.id   AF-A0A523HK51-F1
#
_cell.length_a   1.000
_cell.length_b   1.000
_cell.length_c   1.000
_cell.angle_alpha   90.00
_cell.angle_beta   90.00
_cell.angle_gamma   90.00
#
_symmetry.space_group_name_H-M   'P 1'
#
loop_
_entity.id
_entity.type
_entity.pdbx_description
1 polymer ?
#
loop_
_entity_poly.entity_id
_entity_poly.type
_entity_poly.pdbx_seq_one_letter_code
_entity_poly.pdbx_strand_id
1 'polypeptide(L)' 'MQCELSGPGDSNEQLISAALETGALGAKLEGAGEGGTIVVLFPGEDSADLEEVLQTAGASAIFRPRIAAGATLN' A
#
# COMPACT_ATOMS: atom_id res chain seq x y z
N MET A 1 19.42 -21.28 3.70
CA MET A 1 18.89 -20.19 4.56
C MET A 1 19.85 -19.03 4.41
N GLN A 2 19.42 -17.93 3.79
CA GLN A 2 20.17 -16.66 3.74
C GLN A 2 19.35 -15.63 4.52
N CYS A 3 19.96 -15.07 5.57
CA CYS A 3 19.54 -13.81 6.18
C CYS A 3 20.42 -12.72 5.57
N GLU A 4 19.94 -11.96 4.59
CA GLU A 4 20.71 -10.85 4.02
C GLU A 4 19.77 -9.67 3.70
N LEU A 5 19.98 -8.59 4.46
CA LEU A 5 19.42 -7.22 4.35
C LEU A 5 18.09 -6.95 5.07
N SER A 6 18.17 -6.50 6.33
CA SER A 6 17.14 -5.64 6.93
C SER A 6 17.16 -4.29 6.19
N GLY A 7 16.49 -4.25 5.05
CA GLY A 7 16.28 -3.06 4.22
C GLY A 7 14.78 -2.76 4.06
N PRO A 8 14.40 -1.71 3.32
CA PRO A 8 13.01 -1.25 3.13
C PRO A 8 11.99 -2.30 2.59
N GLY A 9 12.41 -3.54 2.34
CA GLY A 9 11.53 -4.69 2.09
C GLY A 9 10.68 -5.09 3.30
N ASP A 10 11.22 -5.03 4.52
CA ASP A 10 10.48 -5.40 5.74
C ASP A 10 9.28 -4.47 6.02
N SER A 11 9.42 -3.17 5.73
CA SER A 11 8.37 -2.19 6.02
C SER A 11 7.19 -2.31 5.05
N ASN A 12 7.46 -2.64 3.77
CA ASN A 12 6.40 -2.80 2.78
C ASN A 12 5.65 -4.12 2.95
N GLU A 13 6.34 -5.19 3.31
CA GLU A 13 5.71 -6.48 3.61
C GLU A 13 4.79 -6.38 4.85
N GLN A 14 5.21 -5.59 5.86
CA GLN A 14 4.37 -5.27 7.01
C GLN A 14 3.13 -4.48 6.62
N LEU A 15 3.27 -3.45 5.77
CA LEU A 15 2.13 -2.67 5.27
C LEU A 15 1.15 -3.53 4.45
N ILE A 16 1.67 -4.43 3.61
CA ILE A 16 0.86 -5.36 2.82
C ILE A 16 0.09 -6.31 3.75
N SER A 17 0.77 -6.91 4.72
CA SER A 17 0.15 -7.83 5.68
C SER A 17 -0.94 -7.12 6.49
N ALA A 18 -0.63 -5.93 7.02
CA ALA A 18 -1.57 -5.11 7.78
C ALA A 18 -2.81 -4.73 6.96
N ALA A 19 -2.63 -4.38 5.68
CA ALA A 19 -3.74 -4.10 4.77
C ALA A 19 -4.67 -5.32 4.59
N LEU A 20 -4.09 -6.52 4.40
CA LEU A 20 -4.86 -7.75 4.19
C LEU A 20 -5.69 -8.14 5.42
N GLU A 21 -5.18 -7.89 6.64
CA GLU A 21 -5.92 -8.18 7.89
C GLU A 21 -7.20 -7.34 8.05
N THR A 22 -7.29 -6.19 7.36
CA THR A 22 -8.47 -5.31 7.40
C THR A 22 -9.57 -5.72 6.40
N GLY A 23 -9.33 -6.76 5.58
CA GLY A 23 -10.27 -7.22 4.56
C GLY A 23 -10.02 -6.61 3.17
N ALA A 24 -8.82 -6.08 2.91
CA ALA A 24 -8.41 -5.72 1.56
C ALA A 24 -8.44 -6.96 0.64
N LEU A 25 -8.91 -6.77 -0.59
CA LEU A 25 -8.91 -7.82 -1.62
C LEU A 25 -7.50 -8.12 -2.13
N GLY A 26 -6.58 -7.17 -1.96
CA GLY A 26 -5.17 -7.33 -2.31
C GLY A 26 -4.38 -6.07 -1.99
N ALA A 27 -3.08 -6.24 -1.80
CA ALA A 27 -2.13 -5.15 -1.65
C ALA A 27 -0.82 -5.50 -2.37
N LYS A 28 -0.14 -4.51 -2.96
CA LYS A 28 1.11 -4.72 -3.69
C LYS A 28 2.03 -3.52 -3.57
N LEU A 29 3.35 -3.79 -3.55
CA LEU A 29 4.38 -2.79 -3.77
C LEU A 29 4.25 -2.14 -5.16
N GLU A 30 4.26 -0.81 -5.21
CA GLU A 30 4.33 -0.04 -6.44
C GLU A 30 5.76 0.49 -6.70
N GLY A 31 6.13 0.59 -7.98
CA GLY A 31 7.44 1.06 -8.44
C GLY A 31 8.39 -0.06 -8.91
N ALA A 32 9.55 0.31 -9.43
CA ALA A 32 10.55 -0.61 -10.00
C ALA A 32 11.37 -1.39 -8.93
N GLY A 33 10.85 -1.51 -7.70
CA GLY A 33 11.51 -2.21 -6.59
C GLY A 33 12.27 -1.30 -5.61
N GLU A 34 12.28 0.03 -5.79
CA GLU A 34 12.94 0.96 -4.87
C GLU A 34 12.08 1.35 -3.64
N GLY A 35 10.83 0.88 -3.58
CA GLY A 35 10.06 0.76 -2.33
C GLY A 35 9.74 2.07 -1.61
N GLY A 36 8.49 2.50 -1.72
CA GLY A 36 7.97 3.59 -0.86
C GLY A 36 6.46 3.77 -0.90
N THR A 37 5.75 2.98 -1.70
CA THR A 37 4.30 3.06 -1.82
C THR A 37 3.76 1.66 -2.08
N ILE A 38 2.67 1.34 -1.39
CA ILE A 38 1.85 0.18 -1.70
C ILE A 38 0.51 0.67 -2.26
N VAL A 39 -0.09 -0.12 -3.14
CA VAL A 39 -1.49 0.05 -3.56
C VAL A 39 -2.31 -1.04 -2.90
N VAL A 40 -3.40 -0.62 -2.26
CA VAL A 40 -4.35 -1.50 -1.58
C VAL A 40 -5.68 -1.41 -2.31
N LEU A 41 -6.23 -2.57 -2.68
CA LEU A 41 -7.58 -2.69 -3.19
C LEU A 41 -8.51 -3.04 -2.04
N PHE A 42 -9.32 -2.09 -1.62
CA PHE A 42 -10.24 -2.23 -0.49
C PHE A 42 -11.69 -2.07 -0.96
N PRO A 43 -12.61 -3.01 -0.65
CA PRO A 43 -13.97 -3.00 -1.17
C PRO A 43 -14.95 -2.17 -0.32
N GLY A 44 -14.56 -1.79 0.90
CA GLY A 44 -15.41 -1.03 1.80
C GLY A 44 -15.55 0.43 1.40
N GLU A 45 -16.74 1.00 1.62
CA GLU A 45 -17.00 2.43 1.44
C GLU A 45 -16.28 3.30 2.48
N ASP A 46 -16.11 2.76 3.69
CA ASP A 46 -15.36 3.37 4.78
C ASP A 46 -14.02 2.67 4.96
N SER A 47 -12.93 3.42 4.77
CA SER A 47 -11.55 2.94 4.88
C SER A 47 -10.87 3.36 6.19
N ALA A 48 -11.58 3.91 7.16
CA ALA A 48 -10.99 4.43 8.40
C ALA A 48 -10.11 3.39 9.13
N ASP A 49 -10.62 2.17 9.31
CA ASP A 49 -9.87 1.09 9.98
C ASP A 49 -8.62 0.68 9.19
N LEU A 50 -8.72 0.60 7.86
CA LEU A 50 -7.58 0.32 6.98
C LEU A 50 -6.51 1.43 7.12
N GLU A 51 -6.94 2.68 7.16
CA GLU A 51 -6.04 3.83 7.23
C GLU A 51 -5.32 3.91 8.57
N GLU A 52 -6.01 3.65 9.67
CA GLU A 52 -5.41 3.59 11.01
C GLU A 52 -4.36 2.47 11.10
N VAL A 53 -4.70 1.28 10.59
CA VAL A 53 -3.79 0.13 10.57
C VAL A 53 -2.55 0.41 9.71
N LEU A 54 -2.71 1.01 8.53
CA LEU A 54 -1.59 1.39 7.66
C LEU A 54 -0.69 2.46 8.30
N GLN A 55 -1.26 3.47 8.95
CA GLN A 55 -0.49 4.50 9.66
C GLN A 55 0.29 3.90 10.83
N THR A 56 -0.34 3.02 11.60
CA THR A 56 0.30 2.30 12.71
C THR A 56 1.44 1.41 12.22
N ALA A 57 1.28 0.79 11.05
CA ALA A 57 2.32 0.00 10.37
C ALA A 57 3.42 0.86 9.71
N GLY A 58 3.33 2.19 9.77
CA GLY A 58 4.39 3.11 9.35
C GLY A 58 4.12 3.86 8.04
N ALA A 59 2.89 3.84 7.51
CA ALA A 59 2.55 4.66 6.35
C ALA A 59 2.68 6.16 6.68
N SER A 60 3.53 6.87 5.93
CA SER A 60 3.77 8.31 6.14
C SER A 60 2.67 9.19 5.55
N ALA A 61 1.95 8.69 4.54
CA ALA A 61 0.85 9.36 3.87
C ALA A 61 -0.11 8.35 3.26
N ILE A 62 -1.37 8.74 3.14
CA ILE A 62 -2.42 7.94 2.51
C ILE A 62 -3.11 8.78 1.43
N PHE A 63 -3.26 8.19 0.24
CA PHE A 63 -3.95 8.80 -0.90
C PHE A 63 -5.12 7.91 -1.32
N ARG A 64 -6.25 8.54 -1.65
CA ARG A 64 -7.43 7.87 -2.23
C ARG A 64 -7.50 8.21 -3.73
N PRO A 65 -6.75 7.52 -4.60
CA PRO A 65 -6.74 7.84 -6.02
C PRO A 65 -8.12 7.64 -6.63
N ARG A 66 -8.49 8.51 -7.57
CA ARG A 66 -9.65 8.32 -8.45
C ARG A 66 -9.16 8.15 -9.88
N ILE A 67 -9.83 7.27 -10.62
CA ILE A 67 -9.59 7.12 -12.05
C ILE A 67 -9.91 8.45 -12.74
N ALA A 68 -8.95 8.95 -13.52
CA ALA A 68 -9.07 10.18 -14.28
C ALA A 68 -8.77 9.91 -15.76
N ALA A 69 -9.29 10.78 -16.63
CA ALA A 69 -8.97 10.71 -18.05
C ALA A 69 -7.47 10.92 -18.28
N GLY A 70 -6.92 10.17 -19.23
CA GLY A 70 -5.54 10.36 -19.69
C GLY A 70 -5.35 11.65 -20.48
N ALA A 71 -4.09 12.00 -20.74
CA ALA A 71 -3.75 13.14 -21.60
C ALA A 71 -4.30 12.92 -23.03
N THR A 72 -4.88 13.97 -23.62
CA THR A 72 -5.39 13.97 -24.99
C THR A 72 -4.83 15.18 -25.75
N LEU A 73 -4.52 14.99 -27.04
CA LEU A 73 -4.19 16.07 -27.98
C LEU A 73 -5.45 16.37 -28.78
N ASN A 74 -5.81 17.65 -28.87
CA ASN A 74 -6.92 18.15 -29.68
C ASN A 74 -6.44 18.51 -31.08
#